data_AF-A0A7D9D1E6-F1
#
_entry.id   AF-A0A7D9D1E6-F1
#
_cell.length_a   1.000
_cell.length_b   1.000
_cell.length_c   1.000
_cell.angle_alpha   90.00
_cell.angle_beta   90.00
_cell.angle_gamma   90.00
#
_symmetry.space_group_name_H-M   'P 1'
#
loop_
_entity.id
_entity.type
_entity.pdbx_description
1 polymer ?
#
loop_
_entity_poly.entity_id
_entity_poly.type
_entity_poly.pdbx_seq_one_letter_code
_entity_poly.pdbx_strand_id
1 'polypeptide(L)'
;MRLETLKNVNKNRGVHLKFGEEDGNENKSSSAEIKKISTLVDLDGSESSDDDAPEEESISAGREIEKLKIRKEDAALEEKRKQEKERRRKIAERFREQKEEKLQKEKEEQELQKKKEELENRETNLPDELPEELLATYDPEERLQARPKKTKFKELTAEERANEKQKKLKEKLALVRELNKASQEKGPVKVKLLVKRKFDVPVSRISSRRNKWLRRKSIRRRL
;
A
#
# COMPACT_ATOMS: atom_id res chain seq x y z
N MET A 1 44.97 18.82 36.68
CA MET A 1 44.59 17.46 36.22
C MET A 1 43.10 17.23 36.48
N ARG A 2 42.30 17.16 35.42
CA ARG A 2 41.32 16.09 35.12
C ARG A 2 40.29 16.61 34.11
N LEU A 3 40.43 16.08 32.90
CA LEU A 3 39.42 16.08 31.85
C LEU A 3 38.30 15.15 32.30
N GLU A 4 37.05 15.63 32.32
CA GLU A 4 35.89 14.75 32.35
C GLU A 4 35.10 14.93 31.05
N THR A 5 34.91 13.79 30.42
CA THR A 5 34.49 13.60 29.05
C THR A 5 32.97 13.58 28.94
N LEU A 6 32.47 14.25 27.90
CA LEU A 6 31.08 14.22 27.46
C LEU A 6 30.63 12.77 27.17
N LYS A 7 29.67 12.26 27.93
CA LYS A 7 28.90 11.06 27.55
C LYS A 7 27.53 11.48 27.01
N ASN A 8 27.49 11.76 25.71
CA ASN A 8 26.27 11.78 24.93
C ASN A 8 25.73 10.35 24.82
N VAL A 9 24.71 10.01 25.61
CA VAL A 9 23.95 8.77 25.42
C VAL A 9 22.79 9.07 24.48
N ASN A 10 23.07 8.99 23.18
CA ASN A 10 22.07 9.01 22.13
C ASN A 10 21.26 7.70 22.19
N LYS A 11 20.09 7.75 22.81
CA LYS A 11 19.20 6.59 22.97
C LYS A 11 18.19 6.53 21.82
N ASN A 12 18.68 6.31 20.61
CA ASN A 12 17.84 5.89 19.48
C ASN A 12 17.39 4.44 19.71
N ARG A 13 16.26 4.27 20.40
CA ARG A 13 15.51 3.00 20.37
C ARG A 13 14.79 2.91 19.03
N GLY A 14 15.46 2.29 18.05
CA GLY A 14 14.79 1.80 16.86
C GLY A 14 13.75 0.77 17.27
N VAL A 15 12.46 1.10 17.07
CA VAL A 15 11.38 0.12 17.19
C VAL A 15 11.50 -0.79 15.96
N HIS A 16 12.04 -1.99 16.16
CA HIS A 16 11.99 -3.02 15.14
C HIS A 16 10.57 -3.60 15.13
N LEU A 17 9.74 -3.13 14.20
CA LEU A 17 8.47 -3.78 13.89
C LEU A 17 8.76 -5.12 13.22
N LYS A 18 8.49 -6.20 13.94
CA LYS A 18 8.48 -7.57 13.41
C LYS A 18 7.24 -7.69 12.53
N PHE A 19 7.42 -7.94 11.23
CA PHE A 19 6.30 -8.22 10.34
C PHE A 19 5.59 -9.50 10.82
N GLY A 20 4.37 -9.36 11.34
CA GLY A 20 3.53 -10.52 11.68
C GLY A 20 2.56 -10.36 12.86
N GLU A 21 2.61 -9.28 13.64
CA GLU A 21 1.84 -9.17 14.88
C GLU A 21 1.12 -7.82 14.99
N GLU A 22 -0.10 -7.73 14.46
CA GLU A 22 -1.17 -6.88 15.00
C GLU A 22 -2.50 -7.26 14.33
N ASP A 23 -3.35 -7.99 15.08
CA ASP A 23 -4.67 -7.52 15.53
C ASP A 23 -5.61 -8.70 15.82
N GLY A 24 -5.44 -9.29 17.01
CA GLY A 24 -6.44 -10.08 17.71
C GLY A 24 -6.89 -9.33 18.96
N ASN A 25 -7.57 -8.19 18.79
CA ASN A 25 -8.16 -7.45 19.91
C ASN A 25 -9.64 -7.84 20.07
N GLU A 26 -9.86 -9.01 20.66
CA GLU A 26 -11.17 -9.55 21.02
C GLU A 26 -11.67 -8.88 22.31
N ASN A 27 -12.32 -7.72 22.22
CA ASN A 27 -13.04 -7.13 23.36
C ASN A 27 -14.15 -6.17 22.88
N LYS A 28 -15.12 -6.65 22.07
CA LYS A 28 -16.32 -5.88 21.68
C LYS A 28 -17.61 -6.70 21.41
N SER A 29 -17.78 -7.90 21.97
CA SER A 29 -18.98 -8.70 21.65
C SER A 29 -20.25 -8.38 22.47
N SER A 30 -20.17 -7.82 23.68
CA SER A 30 -21.35 -7.74 24.56
C SER A 30 -22.38 -6.65 24.23
N SER A 31 -22.05 -5.63 23.45
CA SER A 31 -22.95 -4.48 23.20
C SER A 31 -23.80 -4.62 21.93
N ALA A 32 -23.41 -5.49 21.00
CA ALA A 32 -24.07 -5.64 19.70
C ALA A 32 -25.24 -6.65 19.71
N GLU A 33 -25.21 -7.65 20.61
CA GLU A 33 -26.29 -8.64 20.76
C GLU A 33 -27.60 -8.00 21.28
N ILE A 34 -27.51 -7.04 22.22
CA ILE A 34 -28.68 -6.48 22.92
C ILE A 34 -29.57 -5.64 21.98
N LYS A 35 -28.98 -4.99 20.96
CA LYS A 35 -29.73 -4.12 20.02
C LYS A 35 -30.48 -4.88 18.93
N LYS A 36 -30.08 -6.12 18.64
CA LYS A 36 -30.76 -6.97 17.63
C LYS A 36 -32.00 -7.67 18.18
N ILE A 37 -32.07 -7.84 19.51
CA ILE A 37 -33.21 -8.46 20.16
C ILE A 37 -34.38 -7.48 20.25
N SER A 38 -34.15 -6.19 20.54
CA SER A 38 -35.26 -5.21 20.63
C SER A 38 -35.92 -4.89 19.29
N THR A 39 -35.26 -5.10 18.16
CA THR A 39 -35.81 -4.80 16.82
C THR A 39 -36.58 -5.96 16.21
N LEU A 40 -36.55 -7.15 16.83
CA LEU A 40 -37.34 -8.31 16.39
C LEU A 40 -38.70 -8.40 17.12
N VAL A 41 -38.90 -7.64 18.20
CA VAL A 41 -40.13 -7.65 19.00
C VAL A 41 -41.17 -6.64 18.49
N ASP A 42 -40.76 -5.60 17.75
CA ASP A 42 -41.65 -4.50 17.31
C ASP A 42 -42.24 -4.67 15.89
N LEU A 43 -42.10 -5.85 15.26
CA LEU A 43 -42.47 -6.07 13.85
C LEU A 43 -43.57 -7.12 13.61
N ASP A 44 -44.28 -7.55 14.66
CA ASP A 44 -45.40 -8.50 14.54
C ASP A 44 -46.67 -7.96 15.20
N GLY A 45 -47.24 -6.94 14.55
CA GLY A 45 -48.47 -6.27 14.98
C GLY A 45 -49.37 -5.98 13.79
N SER A 46 -49.95 -7.01 13.18
CA SER A 46 -51.13 -6.87 12.31
C SER A 46 -51.88 -8.20 12.14
N GLU A 47 -52.97 -8.31 12.89
CA GLU A 47 -54.22 -9.02 12.56
C GLU A 47 -54.15 -10.50 12.12
N SER A 48 -54.35 -11.41 13.07
CA SER A 48 -55.23 -12.55 12.85
C SER A 48 -55.92 -12.92 14.16
N SER A 49 -57.24 -12.73 14.19
CA SER A 49 -58.14 -13.24 15.21
C SER A 49 -58.21 -14.75 15.08
N ASP A 50 -57.55 -15.50 15.96
CA ASP A 50 -57.89 -16.89 16.23
C ASP A 50 -57.68 -17.19 17.71
N ASP A 51 -58.75 -17.66 18.36
CA ASP A 51 -58.86 -17.96 19.79
C ASP A 51 -58.39 -19.40 20.02
N ASP A 52 -57.07 -19.64 19.90
CA ASP A 52 -56.48 -20.93 20.24
C ASP A 52 -55.35 -20.77 21.28
N ALA A 53 -55.43 -21.58 22.33
CA ALA A 53 -54.68 -21.42 23.56
C ALA A 53 -53.16 -21.69 23.35
N PRO A 54 -52.26 -20.83 23.86
CA PRO A 54 -50.82 -20.92 23.61
C PRO A 54 -50.11 -21.90 24.55
N GLU A 55 -50.40 -23.20 24.48
CA GLU A 55 -49.69 -24.20 25.32
C GLU A 55 -48.86 -25.28 24.60
N GLU A 56 -49.01 -25.54 23.28
CA GLU A 56 -48.22 -26.60 22.60
C GLU A 56 -47.19 -26.19 21.53
N GLU A 57 -47.08 -24.92 21.11
CA GLU A 57 -46.09 -24.50 20.07
C GLU A 57 -44.70 -24.12 20.61
N SER A 58 -44.50 -24.01 21.93
CA SER A 58 -43.21 -23.54 22.47
C SER A 58 -42.03 -24.53 22.26
N ILE A 59 -42.30 -25.83 22.12
CA ILE A 59 -41.26 -26.86 21.94
C ILE A 59 -40.83 -26.99 20.47
N SER A 60 -41.76 -26.81 19.53
CA SER A 60 -41.48 -26.85 18.08
C SER A 60 -40.65 -25.64 17.64
N ALA A 61 -41.01 -24.43 18.11
CA ALA A 61 -40.26 -23.20 17.86
C ALA A 61 -38.83 -23.26 18.42
N GLY A 62 -38.63 -23.84 19.61
CA GLY A 62 -37.30 -24.03 20.21
C GLY A 62 -36.37 -24.93 19.38
N ARG A 63 -36.91 -26.05 18.85
CA ARG A 63 -36.17 -26.96 17.96
C ARG A 63 -35.79 -26.31 16.63
N GLU A 64 -36.64 -25.44 16.11
CA GLU A 64 -36.38 -24.73 14.86
C GLU A 64 -35.31 -23.64 15.03
N ILE A 65 -35.33 -22.92 16.16
CA ILE A 65 -34.28 -21.96 16.53
C ILE A 65 -32.93 -22.66 16.70
N GLU A 66 -32.90 -23.83 17.33
CA GLU A 66 -31.67 -24.61 17.52
C GLU A 66 -31.10 -25.12 16.17
N LYS A 67 -31.95 -25.64 15.29
CA LYS A 67 -31.56 -26.00 13.91
C LYS A 67 -31.01 -24.81 13.13
N LEU A 68 -31.58 -23.61 13.30
CA LEU A 68 -31.09 -22.39 12.67
C LEU A 68 -29.75 -21.93 13.24
N LYS A 69 -29.49 -22.13 14.55
CA LYS A 69 -28.18 -21.85 15.15
C LYS A 69 -27.10 -22.79 14.60
N ILE A 70 -27.38 -24.09 14.56
CA ILE A 70 -26.44 -25.10 14.02
C ILE A 70 -26.10 -24.79 12.56
N ARG A 71 -27.10 -24.48 11.72
CA ARG A 71 -26.87 -24.09 10.31
C ARG A 71 -26.02 -22.83 10.17
N LYS A 72 -26.20 -21.84 11.05
CA LYS A 72 -25.38 -20.60 11.04
C LYS A 72 -23.95 -20.88 11.47
N GLU A 73 -23.75 -21.75 12.45
CA GLU A 73 -22.42 -22.18 12.91
C GLU A 73 -21.68 -22.96 11.82
N ASP A 74 -22.36 -23.90 11.16
CA ASP A 74 -21.80 -24.66 10.04
C ASP A 74 -21.42 -23.74 8.86
N ALA A 75 -22.29 -22.80 8.50
CA ALA A 75 -22.02 -21.83 7.44
C ALA A 75 -20.82 -20.92 7.79
N ALA A 76 -20.70 -20.48 9.04
CA ALA A 76 -19.57 -19.69 9.51
C ALA A 76 -18.26 -20.49 9.50
N LEU A 77 -18.32 -21.78 9.82
CA LEU A 77 -17.16 -22.67 9.81
C LEU A 77 -16.70 -22.97 8.38
N GLU A 78 -17.64 -23.12 7.44
CA GLU A 78 -17.33 -23.26 6.01
C GLU A 78 -16.72 -21.98 5.41
N GLU A 79 -17.22 -20.80 5.80
CA GLU A 79 -16.65 -19.52 5.38
C GLU A 79 -15.22 -19.33 5.90
N LYS A 80 -14.96 -19.67 7.17
CA LYS A 80 -13.60 -19.66 7.74
C LYS A 80 -12.64 -20.58 6.98
N ARG A 81 -13.08 -21.80 6.62
CA ARG A 81 -12.29 -22.74 5.81
C ARG A 81 -12.00 -22.19 4.41
N LYS A 82 -12.98 -21.55 3.76
CA LYS A 82 -12.79 -20.89 2.45
C LYS A 82 -11.77 -19.75 2.54
N GLN A 83 -11.88 -18.89 3.55
CA GLN A 83 -10.94 -17.79 3.78
C GLN A 83 -9.51 -18.28 4.05
N GLU A 84 -9.35 -19.34 4.84
CA GLU A 84 -8.04 -19.94 5.09
C GLU A 84 -7.42 -20.51 3.81
N LYS A 85 -8.22 -21.24 3.01
CA LYS A 85 -7.79 -21.78 1.71
C LYS A 85 -7.37 -20.66 0.74
N GLU A 86 -8.10 -19.56 0.69
CA GLU A 86 -7.73 -18.38 -0.10
C GLU A 86 -6.45 -17.71 0.41
N ARG A 87 -6.26 -17.60 1.72
CA ARG A 87 -5.01 -17.07 2.30
C ARG A 87 -3.82 -17.93 1.92
N ARG A 88 -3.94 -19.26 2.04
CA ARG A 88 -2.89 -20.21 1.63
C ARG A 88 -2.57 -20.08 0.13
N ARG A 89 -3.57 -19.93 -0.73
CA ARG A 89 -3.37 -19.70 -2.18
C ARG A 89 -2.61 -18.41 -2.46
N LYS A 90 -3.00 -17.30 -1.85
CA LYS A 90 -2.32 -16.00 -2.02
C LYS A 90 -0.85 -16.04 -1.56
N ILE A 91 -0.57 -16.76 -0.48
CA ILE A 91 0.80 -16.94 0.00
C ILE A 91 1.61 -17.78 -1.00
N ALA A 92 1.04 -18.89 -1.49
CA ALA A 92 1.71 -19.75 -2.47
C ALA A 92 2.00 -19.02 -3.79
N GLU A 93 1.06 -18.21 -4.30
CA GLU A 93 1.25 -17.38 -5.48
C GLU A 93 2.41 -16.39 -5.31
N ARG A 94 2.44 -15.66 -4.18
CA ARG A 94 3.55 -14.73 -3.87
C ARG A 94 4.90 -15.43 -3.79
N PHE A 95 4.96 -16.62 -3.18
CA PHE A 95 6.19 -17.41 -3.12
C PHE A 95 6.63 -17.87 -4.51
N ARG A 96 5.68 -18.22 -5.39
CA ARG A 96 5.98 -18.60 -6.78
C ARG A 96 6.55 -17.42 -7.56
N GLU A 97 5.91 -16.25 -7.46
CA GLU A 97 6.37 -15.01 -8.10
C GLU A 97 7.78 -14.62 -7.63
N GLN A 98 8.05 -14.68 -6.32
CA GLN A 98 9.39 -14.40 -5.79
C GLN A 98 10.45 -15.37 -6.30
N LYS A 99 10.10 -16.66 -6.44
CA LYS A 99 11.02 -17.67 -6.97
C LYS A 99 11.31 -17.44 -8.46
N GLU A 100 10.28 -17.09 -9.23
CA GLU A 100 10.42 -16.74 -10.66
C GLU A 100 11.27 -15.48 -10.85
N GLU A 101 11.04 -14.42 -10.06
CA GLU A 101 11.82 -13.18 -10.10
C GLU A 101 13.30 -13.42 -9.75
N LYS A 102 13.56 -14.26 -8.73
CA LYS A 102 14.93 -14.62 -8.34
C LYS A 102 15.64 -15.38 -9.48
N LEU A 103 14.95 -16.32 -10.12
CA LEU A 103 15.51 -17.09 -11.25
C LEU A 103 15.80 -16.19 -12.46
N GLN A 104 14.94 -15.21 -12.74
CA GLN A 104 15.16 -14.25 -13.83
C GLN A 104 16.40 -13.39 -13.56
N LYS A 105 16.55 -12.86 -12.33
CA LYS A 105 17.73 -12.07 -11.94
C LYS A 105 19.03 -12.88 -12.05
N GLU A 106 19.00 -14.14 -11.63
CA GLU A 106 20.18 -15.02 -11.72
C GLU A 106 20.57 -15.30 -13.19
N LYS A 107 19.59 -15.49 -14.08
CA LYS A 107 19.85 -15.62 -15.52
C LYS A 107 20.41 -14.34 -16.14
N GLU A 108 19.83 -13.19 -15.81
CA GLU A 108 20.32 -11.89 -16.29
C GLU A 108 21.75 -11.65 -15.82
N GLU A 109 22.08 -11.97 -14.56
CA GLU A 109 23.43 -11.83 -14.02
C GLU A 109 24.43 -12.76 -14.72
N GLN A 110 24.06 -14.01 -14.99
CA GLN A 110 24.89 -14.95 -15.76
C GLN A 110 25.12 -14.49 -17.20
N GLU A 111 24.09 -13.95 -17.88
CA GLU A 111 24.25 -13.39 -19.22
C GLU A 111 25.17 -12.15 -19.22
N LEU A 112 25.08 -11.33 -18.18
CA LEU A 112 25.93 -10.15 -18.01
C LEU A 112 27.39 -10.54 -17.73
N GLN A 113 27.62 -11.60 -16.95
CA GLN A 113 28.95 -12.16 -16.71
C GLN A 113 29.54 -12.74 -18.00
N LYS A 114 28.77 -13.54 -18.77
CA LYS A 114 29.23 -14.07 -20.06
C LYS A 114 29.59 -12.97 -21.05
N LYS A 115 28.80 -11.89 -21.13
CA LYS A 115 29.13 -10.74 -21.98
C LYS A 115 30.39 -10.02 -21.54
N LYS A 116 30.65 -9.94 -20.22
CA LYS A 116 31.89 -9.36 -19.69
C LYS A 116 33.09 -10.24 -20.03
N GLU A 117 32.99 -11.55 -19.83
CA GLU A 117 34.05 -12.49 -20.20
C GLU A 117 34.30 -12.52 -21.72
N GLU A 118 33.27 -12.39 -22.55
CA GLU A 118 33.41 -12.27 -24.00
C GLU A 118 34.10 -10.96 -24.40
N LEU A 119 33.78 -9.84 -23.75
CA LEU A 119 34.45 -8.57 -23.97
C LEU A 119 35.91 -8.58 -23.51
N GLU A 120 36.20 -9.17 -22.35
CA GLU A 120 37.55 -9.30 -21.79
C GLU A 120 38.44 -10.23 -22.66
N ASN A 121 37.87 -11.34 -23.15
CA ASN A 121 38.56 -12.19 -24.13
C ASN A 121 38.74 -11.52 -25.49
N ARG A 122 37.87 -10.59 -25.87
CA ARG A 122 38.01 -9.81 -27.10
C ARG A 122 39.08 -8.73 -26.96
N GLU A 123 39.23 -8.14 -25.78
CA GLU A 123 40.30 -7.19 -25.45
C GLU A 123 41.69 -7.86 -25.42
N THR A 124 41.80 -9.13 -25.01
CA THR A 124 43.08 -9.87 -25.01
C THR A 124 43.49 -10.43 -26.39
N ASN A 125 42.56 -10.51 -27.35
CA ASN A 125 42.81 -10.95 -28.73
C ASN A 125 42.82 -9.80 -29.75
N LEU A 126 42.86 -8.54 -29.28
CA LEU A 126 43.06 -7.40 -30.17
C LEU A 126 44.53 -7.42 -30.67
N PRO A 127 44.80 -7.28 -31.98
CA PRO A 127 46.16 -7.11 -32.46
C PRO A 127 46.79 -5.86 -31.83
N ASP A 128 48.02 -5.98 -31.33
CA ASP A 128 48.76 -4.88 -30.68
C ASP A 128 49.00 -3.69 -31.62
N GLU A 129 48.88 -3.90 -32.93
CA GLU A 129 49.03 -2.87 -33.96
C GLU A 129 47.67 -2.48 -34.55
N LEU A 130 47.35 -1.19 -34.44
CA LEU A 130 46.17 -0.57 -35.05
C LEU A 130 46.34 -0.57 -36.58
N PRO A 131 45.38 -1.07 -37.38
CA PRO A 131 45.51 -1.11 -38.83
C PRO A 131 45.74 0.29 -39.41
N GLU A 132 46.80 0.44 -40.20
CA GLU A 132 47.25 1.73 -40.76
C GLU A 132 46.18 2.43 -41.62
N GLU A 133 45.26 1.66 -42.21
CA GLU A 133 44.12 2.19 -42.99
C GLU A 133 43.15 3.03 -42.14
N LEU A 134 43.01 2.74 -40.85
CA LEU A 134 42.18 3.53 -39.92
C LEU A 134 42.91 4.79 -39.44
N LEU A 135 44.25 4.77 -39.35
CA LEU A 135 45.06 5.95 -39.02
C LEU A 135 45.06 6.96 -40.17
N ALA A 136 45.03 6.50 -41.42
CA ALA A 136 45.00 7.35 -42.60
C ALA A 136 43.72 8.21 -42.71
N THR A 137 42.62 7.77 -42.10
CA THR A 137 41.33 8.49 -42.07
C THR A 137 41.04 9.14 -40.71
N TYR A 138 41.89 8.91 -39.72
CA TYR A 138 41.73 9.45 -38.38
C TYR A 138 42.35 10.85 -38.29
N ASP A 139 41.51 11.88 -38.40
CA ASP A 139 41.91 13.24 -38.05
C ASP A 139 41.73 13.47 -36.53
N PRO A 140 42.81 13.54 -35.74
CA PRO A 140 42.72 13.77 -34.30
C PRO A 140 42.15 15.16 -33.96
N GLU A 141 42.28 16.14 -34.86
CA GLU A 141 41.82 17.53 -34.62
C GLU A 141 40.30 17.63 -34.65
N GLU A 142 39.62 16.90 -35.55
CA GLU A 142 38.16 16.96 -35.71
C GLU A 142 37.43 16.39 -34.48
N ARG A 143 37.94 15.30 -33.89
CA ARG A 143 37.37 14.70 -32.66
C ARG A 143 37.64 15.51 -31.39
N LEU A 144 38.78 16.20 -31.31
CA LEU A 144 39.12 17.07 -30.18
C LEU A 144 38.26 18.35 -30.13
N GLN A 145 37.70 18.76 -31.27
CA GLN A 145 36.70 19.82 -31.35
C GLN A 145 35.27 19.32 -31.08
N ALA A 146 34.93 18.10 -31.50
CA ALA A 146 33.59 17.53 -31.33
C ALA A 146 33.29 17.03 -29.91
N ARG A 147 34.31 16.71 -29.09
CA ARG A 147 34.09 16.27 -27.70
C ARG A 147 33.95 17.47 -26.75
N PRO A 148 32.85 17.60 -26.00
CA PRO A 148 32.76 18.61 -24.95
C PRO A 148 33.85 18.34 -23.90
N LYS A 149 34.86 19.21 -23.86
CA LYS A 149 36.09 19.03 -23.05
C LYS A 149 35.83 18.83 -21.55
N LYS A 150 34.66 19.25 -21.03
CA LYS A 150 34.23 19.05 -19.64
C LYS A 150 32.71 19.01 -19.55
N THR A 151 32.12 17.92 -19.07
CA THR A 151 30.76 17.92 -18.54
C THR A 151 30.79 18.67 -17.21
N LYS A 152 30.46 19.97 -17.23
CA LYS A 152 30.32 20.75 -16.01
C LYS A 152 29.07 20.28 -15.28
N PHE A 153 29.24 19.45 -14.24
CA PHE A 153 28.19 19.28 -13.24
C PHE A 153 27.95 20.66 -12.63
N LYS A 154 26.76 21.23 -12.85
CA LYS A 154 26.36 22.41 -12.09
C LYS A 154 26.29 21.96 -10.64
N GLU A 155 27.23 22.40 -9.81
CA GLU A 155 27.08 22.34 -8.38
C GLU A 155 25.94 23.30 -8.02
N LEU A 156 24.73 22.76 -8.01
CA LEU A 156 23.58 23.53 -7.54
C LEU A 156 23.89 23.98 -6.12
N THR A 157 23.72 25.27 -5.88
CA THR A 157 23.73 25.86 -4.55
C THR A 157 22.66 25.18 -3.68
N ALA A 158 22.80 25.26 -2.35
CA ALA A 158 21.86 24.61 -1.43
C ALA A 158 20.40 25.04 -1.67
N GLU A 159 20.19 26.30 -2.06
CA GLU A 159 18.88 26.88 -2.38
C GLU A 159 18.30 26.32 -3.69
N GLU A 160 19.13 26.20 -4.73
CA GLU A 160 18.71 25.60 -6.00
C GLU A 160 18.34 24.12 -5.82
N ARG A 161 19.11 23.36 -5.02
CA ARG A 161 18.75 21.97 -4.70
C ARG A 161 17.44 21.87 -3.94
N ALA A 162 17.18 22.78 -2.99
CA ALA A 162 15.92 22.80 -2.26
C ALA A 162 14.74 23.10 -3.18
N ASN A 163 14.89 24.07 -4.10
CA ASN A 163 13.87 24.42 -5.09
C ASN A 163 13.60 23.27 -6.07
N GLU A 164 14.63 22.59 -6.57
CA GLU A 164 14.44 21.43 -7.44
C GLU A 164 13.73 20.28 -6.72
N LYS A 165 14.09 20.01 -5.45
CA LYS A 165 13.40 18.99 -4.65
C LYS A 165 11.92 19.33 -4.47
N GLN A 166 11.59 20.59 -4.21
CA GLN A 166 10.19 21.02 -4.10
C GLN A 166 9.44 20.89 -5.43
N LYS A 167 10.06 21.23 -6.56
CA LYS A 167 9.47 21.04 -7.90
C LYS A 167 9.17 19.57 -8.17
N LYS A 168 10.17 18.69 -7.96
CA LYS A 168 10.01 17.23 -8.11
C LYS A 168 8.92 16.67 -7.19
N LEU A 169 8.82 17.18 -5.96
CA LEU A 169 7.76 16.77 -5.03
C LEU A 169 6.37 17.20 -5.52
N LYS A 170 6.24 18.44 -6.04
CA LYS A 170 4.98 18.94 -6.60
C LYS A 170 4.54 18.14 -7.83
N GLU A 171 5.47 17.80 -8.72
CA GLU A 171 5.22 16.96 -9.89
C GLU A 171 4.76 15.56 -9.50
N LYS A 172 5.47 14.91 -8.57
CA LYS A 172 5.07 13.61 -8.03
C LYS A 172 3.68 13.66 -7.39
N LEU A 173 3.39 14.71 -6.62
CA LEU A 173 2.07 14.88 -6.00
C LEU A 173 0.97 15.10 -7.04
N ALA A 174 1.25 15.83 -8.13
CA ALA A 174 0.32 16.01 -9.23
C ALA A 174 0.03 14.66 -9.92
N LEU A 175 1.06 13.88 -10.20
CA LEU A 175 0.92 12.56 -10.81
C LEU A 175 0.13 11.59 -9.92
N VAL A 176 0.43 11.54 -8.62
CA VAL A 176 -0.33 10.72 -7.66
C VAL A 176 -1.79 11.16 -7.60
N ARG A 177 -2.08 12.47 -7.66
CA ARG A 177 -3.46 12.97 -7.71
C ARG A 177 -4.17 12.51 -8.97
N GLU A 178 -3.50 12.51 -10.12
CA GLU A 178 -4.07 12.04 -11.38
C GLU A 178 -4.37 10.54 -11.36
N LEU A 179 -3.43 9.73 -10.87
CA LEU A 179 -3.62 8.28 -10.71
C LEU A 179 -4.76 7.94 -9.73
N ASN A 180 -4.93 8.74 -8.67
CA ASN A 180 -5.99 8.54 -7.68
C ASN A 180 -7.35 9.13 -8.08
N LYS A 181 -7.50 9.75 -9.26
CA LYS A 181 -8.80 10.25 -9.71
C LYS A 181 -9.74 9.07 -9.97
N ALA A 182 -10.78 8.95 -9.14
CA ALA A 182 -11.82 7.93 -9.32
C ALA A 182 -12.77 8.21 -10.51
N SER A 183 -12.62 9.36 -11.19
CA SER A 183 -13.43 9.73 -12.33
C SER A 183 -12.58 10.40 -13.41
N GLN A 184 -12.84 10.05 -14.66
CA GLN A 184 -12.18 10.58 -15.84
C GLN A 184 -13.22 11.01 -16.87
N GLU A 185 -12.98 12.16 -17.50
CA GLU A 185 -13.79 12.68 -18.59
C GLU A 185 -13.23 12.14 -19.92
N LYS A 186 -14.10 11.56 -20.73
CA LYS A 186 -13.80 11.00 -22.06
C LYS A 186 -14.69 11.72 -23.08
N GLY A 187 -14.34 12.98 -23.36
CA GLY A 187 -15.16 13.88 -24.18
C GLY A 187 -16.45 14.27 -23.45
N PRO A 188 -17.63 14.09 -24.05
CA PRO A 188 -18.91 14.45 -23.41
C PRO A 188 -19.30 13.52 -22.25
N VAL A 189 -18.65 12.37 -22.11
CA VAL A 189 -19.00 11.35 -21.12
C VAL A 189 -18.05 11.36 -19.94
N LYS A 190 -18.59 11.30 -18.72
CA LYS A 190 -17.83 11.17 -17.47
C LYS A 190 -17.89 9.75 -16.94
N VAL A 191 -16.76 9.06 -16.97
CA VAL A 191 -16.62 7.70 -16.43
C VAL A 191 -16.20 7.79 -14.96
N LYS A 192 -16.85 7.03 -14.08
CA LYS A 192 -16.53 6.97 -12.65
C LYS A 192 -16.47 5.52 -12.18
N LEU A 193 -15.41 5.18 -11.43
CA LEU A 193 -15.25 3.87 -10.85
C LEU A 193 -16.08 3.74 -9.57
N LEU A 194 -16.88 2.67 -9.48
CA LEU A 194 -17.65 2.35 -8.28
C LEU A 194 -16.78 1.60 -7.28
N VAL A 195 -16.33 2.29 -6.23
CA VAL A 195 -15.53 1.68 -5.17
C VAL A 195 -16.46 1.09 -4.11
N LYS A 196 -16.48 -0.24 -3.97
CA LYS A 196 -17.20 -0.92 -2.88
C LYS A 196 -16.41 -0.75 -1.56
N ARG A 197 -16.81 0.24 -0.76
CA ARG A 197 -16.25 0.47 0.59
C ARG A 197 -16.92 -0.45 1.59
N LYS A 198 -16.20 -1.46 2.07
CA LYS A 198 -16.74 -2.42 3.06
C LYS A 198 -16.77 -1.86 4.50
N PHE A 199 -15.88 -0.92 4.86
CA PHE A 199 -15.71 -0.46 6.24
C PHE A 199 -15.25 1.02 6.38
N ASP A 200 -15.59 1.90 5.44
CA ASP A 200 -15.14 3.31 5.50
C ASP A 200 -16.31 4.25 5.82
N VAL A 201 -16.12 5.12 6.83
CA VAL A 201 -17.10 6.12 7.25
C VAL A 201 -16.94 7.37 6.38
N PRO A 202 -18.04 7.96 5.85
CA PRO A 202 -17.96 9.16 5.04
C PRO A 202 -17.23 10.31 5.76
N VAL A 203 -16.21 10.87 5.09
CA VAL A 203 -15.47 12.02 5.62
C VAL A 203 -16.38 13.26 5.56
N SER A 204 -16.74 13.82 6.72
CA SER A 204 -17.59 15.02 6.80
C SER A 204 -16.78 16.31 6.97
N ARG A 205 -17.29 17.43 6.45
CA ARG A 205 -16.73 18.77 6.68
C ARG A 205 -17.11 19.36 8.06
N ILE A 206 -17.84 18.62 8.88
CA ILE A 206 -18.36 19.09 10.17
C ILE A 206 -17.20 19.28 11.16
N SER A 207 -16.22 18.38 11.16
CA SER A 207 -15.04 18.46 12.03
C SER A 207 -14.22 19.73 11.78
N SER A 208 -14.02 20.11 10.51
CA SER A 208 -13.26 21.31 10.16
C SER A 208 -14.01 22.59 10.55
N ARG A 209 -15.34 22.63 10.37
CA ARG A 209 -16.17 23.74 10.85
C ARG A 209 -16.12 23.88 12.37
N ARG A 210 -16.26 22.78 13.11
CA ARG A 210 -16.13 22.75 14.57
C ARG A 210 -14.77 23.27 15.01
N ASN A 211 -13.69 22.78 14.39
CA ASN A 211 -12.34 23.19 14.72
C ASN A 211 -12.09 24.66 14.39
N LYS A 212 -12.58 25.16 13.25
CA LYS A 212 -12.50 26.58 12.88
C LYS A 212 -13.26 27.46 13.87
N TRP A 213 -14.44 27.02 14.31
CA TRP A 213 -15.24 27.73 15.30
C TRP A 213 -14.55 27.77 16.66
N LEU A 214 -14.08 26.63 17.15
CA LEU A 214 -13.34 26.57 18.41
C LEU A 214 -12.08 27.43 18.34
N ARG A 215 -11.36 27.41 17.20
CA ARG A 215 -10.13 28.19 16.92
C ARG A 215 -10.38 29.55 16.30
N ARG A 216 -11.57 30.13 16.48
CA ARG A 216 -11.86 31.48 16.00
C ARG A 216 -10.99 32.52 16.71
N LYS A 217 -10.59 33.55 15.96
CA LYS A 217 -9.72 34.64 16.44
C LYS A 217 -10.31 35.39 17.65
N SER A 218 -11.63 35.41 17.81
CA SER A 218 -12.29 36.08 18.94
C SER A 218 -12.05 35.38 20.29
N ILE A 219 -11.67 34.10 20.28
CA ILE A 219 -11.27 33.40 21.50
C ILE A 219 -9.76 33.61 21.64
N ARG A 220 -9.36 34.55 22.51
CA ARG A 220 -7.95 34.78 22.87
C ARG A 220 -7.42 33.58 23.66
N ARG A 221 -6.89 32.59 22.95
CA ARG A 221 -6.15 31.52 23.60
C ARG A 221 -4.80 32.04 24.04
N ARG A 222 -4.43 31.73 25.29
CA ARG A 222 -3.02 31.72 25.66
C ARG A 222 -2.38 30.58 24.86
N LEU A 223 -1.40 30.94 24.03
CA LEU A 223 -0.52 30.00 23.33
C LEU A 223 0.37 29.29 24.33
#